data_AF-A0A6L6X0Y5-F1
#
_entry.id   AF-A0A6L6X0Y5-F1
#
_cell.length_a   1.000
_cell.length_b   1.000
_cell.length_c   1.000
_cell.angle_alpha   90.00
_cell.angle_beta   90.00
_cell.angle_gamma   90.00
#
_symmetry.space_group_name_H-M   'P 1'
#
loop_
_entity.id
_entity.type
_entity.pdbx_description
1 polymer ?
#
loop_
_entity_poly.entity_id
_entity_poly.type
_entity_poly.pdbx_seq_one_letter_code
_entity_poly.pdbx_strand_id
1 'polypeptide(L)'
;MIQVPKIEGELDLEDVAAWCLRQKWLGITEQSPMYRNRDFFPQLLELYRTERARELRQEAEEAARRTELERRAAESRAAQQRAYEHQRLMRDMREWGRENGFFVGTRGRIPRKVINAYNEAKGIS
;
A
#
# COMPACT_ATOMS: atom_id res chain seq x y z
N MET A 1 -9.73 10.01 10.13
CA MET A 1 -10.86 10.52 9.34
C MET A 1 -10.33 10.78 7.94
N ILE A 2 -10.75 10.00 6.95
CA ILE A 2 -10.41 10.28 5.55
C ILE A 2 -11.18 11.55 5.16
N GLN A 3 -10.47 12.60 4.76
CA GLN A 3 -11.12 13.82 4.31
C GLN A 3 -11.86 13.53 3.02
N VAL A 4 -13.15 13.84 3.04
CA VAL A 4 -14.04 13.67 1.89
C VAL A 4 -13.87 14.91 1.01
N PRO A 5 -13.52 14.75 -0.27
CA PRO A 5 -13.63 15.88 -1.20
C PRO A 5 -15.11 16.24 -1.31
N LYS A 6 -15.47 17.41 -0.79
CA LYS A 6 -16.79 17.99 -1.02
C LYS A 6 -16.77 18.57 -2.43
N ILE A 7 -17.76 18.23 -3.24
CA ILE A 7 -17.92 18.82 -4.57
C ILE A 7 -18.45 20.24 -4.35
N GLU A 8 -17.55 21.22 -4.17
CA GLU A 8 -17.86 22.64 -4.03
C GLU A 8 -17.44 23.38 -5.29
N GLY A 9 -18.36 24.16 -5.87
CA GLY A 9 -18.11 24.94 -7.09
C GLY A 9 -19.19 24.76 -8.16
N GLU A 10 -19.03 25.49 -9.27
CA GLU A 10 -19.81 25.28 -10.49
C GLU A 10 -19.50 23.89 -11.04
N LEU A 11 -20.53 23.05 -11.16
CA LEU A 11 -20.38 21.68 -11.63
C LEU A 11 -20.12 21.69 -13.13
N ASP A 12 -19.04 21.03 -13.56
CA ASP A 12 -18.88 20.74 -14.99
C ASP A 12 -19.97 19.75 -15.43
N LEU A 13 -20.83 20.23 -16.32
CA LEU A 13 -21.92 19.43 -16.89
C LEU A 13 -21.38 18.23 -17.66
N GLU A 14 -20.16 18.29 -18.21
CA GLU A 14 -19.53 17.16 -18.88
C GLU A 14 -19.13 16.06 -17.89
N ASP A 15 -18.62 16.41 -16.72
CA ASP A 15 -18.30 15.44 -15.65
C ASP A 15 -19.55 14.75 -15.09
N VAL A 16 -20.62 15.53 -14.87
CA VAL A 16 -21.92 15.00 -14.43
C VAL A 16 -22.48 14.06 -15.50
N ALA A 17 -22.45 14.46 -16.76
CA ALA A 17 -22.92 13.66 -17.89
C ALA A 17 -22.13 12.36 -18.02
N ALA A 18 -20.80 12.44 -17.97
CA ALA A 18 -19.91 11.29 -18.03
C ALA A 18 -20.15 10.33 -16.85
N TRP A 19 -20.39 10.85 -15.65
CA TRP A 19 -20.76 10.02 -14.50
C TRP A 19 -22.11 9.32 -14.71
N CYS A 20 -23.15 10.03 -15.15
CA CYS A 20 -24.46 9.45 -15.43
C CYS A 20 -24.40 8.33 -16.48
N LEU A 21 -23.62 8.49 -17.55
CA LEU A 21 -23.43 7.47 -18.60
C LEU A 21 -22.74 6.20 -18.08
N ARG A 22 -21.91 6.31 -17.03
CA ARG A 22 -21.29 5.14 -16.38
C ARG A 22 -22.28 4.38 -15.49
N GLN A 23 -23.35 5.02 -15.02
CA GLN A 23 -24.36 4.40 -14.18
C GLN A 23 -25.34 3.56 -15.01
N LYS A 24 -25.00 2.27 -15.19
CA LYS A 24 -25.80 1.31 -15.98
C LYS A 24 -27.27 1.19 -15.56
N TRP A 25 -27.62 1.54 -14.33
CA TRP A 25 -28.98 1.44 -13.79
C TRP A 25 -29.87 2.66 -14.12
N LEU A 26 -29.27 3.79 -14.53
CA LEU A 26 -30.02 5.00 -14.89
C LEU A 26 -30.58 4.96 -16.33
N GLY A 27 -30.11 4.04 -17.18
CA GLY A 27 -30.59 3.90 -18.57
C GLY A 27 -30.32 5.12 -19.46
N ILE A 28 -29.52 6.08 -19.00
CA ILE A 28 -29.15 7.29 -19.74
C ILE A 28 -27.99 6.93 -20.67
N THR A 29 -28.18 7.17 -21.97
CA THR A 29 -27.15 7.01 -23.01
C THR A 29 -26.94 8.34 -23.73
N GLU A 30 -25.84 8.49 -24.47
CA GLU A 30 -25.54 9.70 -25.26
C GLU A 30 -26.62 10.02 -26.31
N GLN A 31 -27.42 9.02 -26.67
CA GLN A 31 -28.52 9.14 -27.63
C GLN A 31 -29.84 9.55 -26.98
N SER A 32 -29.91 9.55 -25.64
CA SER A 32 -31.11 9.91 -24.89
C SER A 32 -31.46 11.39 -25.09
N PRO A 33 -32.74 11.74 -25.29
CA PRO A 33 -33.20 13.13 -25.34
C PRO A 33 -32.79 13.95 -24.10
N MET A 34 -32.68 13.30 -22.94
CA MET A 34 -32.18 13.89 -21.68
C MET A 34 -30.69 14.28 -21.73
N TYR A 35 -29.89 13.69 -22.63
CA TYR A 35 -28.48 14.03 -22.80
C TYR A 35 -28.29 15.17 -23.81
N ARG A 36 -29.14 15.24 -24.85
CA ARG A 36 -29.06 16.27 -25.90
C ARG A 36 -29.58 17.62 -25.46
N ASN A 37 -30.68 17.66 -24.72
CA ASN A 37 -31.06 18.87 -24.00
C ASN A 37 -30.19 18.88 -22.75
N ARG A 38 -29.20 19.78 -22.69
CA ARG A 38 -28.36 20.02 -21.50
C ARG A 38 -29.16 20.52 -20.27
N ASP A 39 -30.49 20.41 -20.32
CA ASP A 39 -31.42 20.59 -19.22
C ASP A 39 -31.30 19.40 -18.26
N PHE A 40 -30.19 19.35 -17.54
CA PHE A 40 -29.99 18.41 -16.46
C PHE A 40 -30.97 18.74 -15.34
N PHE A 41 -31.89 17.82 -15.06
CA PHE A 41 -32.88 17.98 -14.00
C PHE A 41 -32.15 18.30 -12.67
N PRO A 42 -32.60 19.27 -11.86
CA PRO A 42 -31.98 19.58 -10.56
C PRO A 42 -31.81 18.36 -9.63
N GLN A 43 -32.67 17.35 -9.81
CA GLN A 43 -32.62 16.07 -9.10
C GLN A 43 -31.40 15.22 -9.46
N LEU A 44 -30.95 15.26 -10.72
CA LEU A 44 -29.74 14.54 -11.17
C LEU A 44 -28.47 15.21 -10.66
N LEU A 45 -28.45 16.54 -10.57
CA LEU A 45 -27.32 17.27 -9.99
C LEU A 45 -27.15 16.96 -8.50
N GLU A 46 -28.26 16.87 -7.77
CA GLU A 46 -28.22 16.50 -6.35
C GLU A 46 -27.84 15.04 -6.13
N LEU A 47 -28.33 14.14 -7.00
CA LEU A 47 -27.91 12.74 -7.03
C LEU A 47 -26.41 12.62 -7.33
N TYR A 48 -25.90 13.36 -8.32
CA TYR A 48 -24.47 13.42 -8.62
C TYR A 48 -23.67 13.89 -7.40
N ARG A 49 -24.06 15.00 -6.77
CA ARG A 49 -23.35 15.53 -5.59
C ARG A 49 -23.26 14.52 -4.46
N THR A 50 -24.34 13.79 -4.20
CA THR A 50 -24.42 12.85 -3.07
C THR A 50 -23.77 11.50 -3.37
N GLU A 51 -24.07 10.90 -4.51
CA GLU A 51 -23.55 9.59 -4.90
C GLU A 51 -22.12 9.66 -5.41
N ARG A 52 -21.73 10.68 -6.18
CA ARG A 52 -20.32 10.86 -6.57
C ARG A 52 -19.43 11.08 -5.34
N ALA A 53 -19.91 11.82 -4.34
CA ALA A 53 -19.18 11.97 -3.09
C ALA A 53 -19.08 10.64 -2.30
N ARG A 54 -20.06 9.74 -2.42
CA ARG A 54 -19.99 8.38 -1.84
C ARG A 54 -18.96 7.52 -2.56
N GLU A 55 -18.97 7.51 -3.88
CA GLU A 55 -17.99 6.77 -4.69
C GLU A 55 -16.57 7.26 -4.43
N LEU A 56 -16.34 8.58 -4.44
CA LEU A 56 -15.02 9.15 -4.14
C LEU A 56 -14.52 8.77 -2.74
N ARG A 57 -15.41 8.62 -1.75
CA ARG A 57 -15.03 8.09 -0.44
C ARG A 57 -14.62 6.63 -0.52
N GLN A 58 -15.37 5.80 -1.23
CA GLN A 58 -15.04 4.39 -1.40
C GLN A 58 -13.71 4.23 -2.13
N GLU A 59 -13.50 4.95 -3.23
CA GLU A 59 -12.24 4.98 -3.98
C GLU A 59 -11.07 5.41 -3.07
N ALA A 60 -11.24 6.46 -2.26
CA ALA A 60 -10.22 6.92 -1.32
C ALA A 60 -9.94 5.91 -0.20
N GLU A 61 -10.98 5.27 0.34
CA GLU A 61 -10.86 4.21 1.34
C GLU A 61 -10.15 2.97 0.79
N GLU A 62 -10.48 2.56 -0.43
CA GLU A 62 -9.83 1.44 -1.11
C GLU A 62 -8.37 1.75 -1.44
N ALA A 63 -8.08 2.96 -1.93
CA ALA A 63 -6.72 3.43 -2.15
C ALA A 63 -5.92 3.43 -0.84
N ALA A 64 -6.47 4.00 0.24
CA ALA A 64 -5.84 4.00 1.55
C ALA A 64 -5.61 2.58 2.09
N ARG A 65 -6.59 1.68 1.92
CA ARG A 65 -6.47 0.27 2.31
C ARG A 65 -5.37 -0.42 1.52
N ARG A 66 -5.28 -0.20 0.21
CA ARG A 66 -4.25 -0.76 -0.64
C ARG A 66 -2.86 -0.27 -0.22
N THR A 67 -2.69 1.03 -0.01
CA THR A 67 -1.42 1.61 0.45
C THR A 67 -1.00 1.02 1.80
N GLU A 68 -1.93 0.85 2.74
CA GLU A 68 -1.63 0.24 4.05
C GLU A 68 -1.24 -1.24 3.92
N LEU A 69 -1.92 -2.00 3.06
CA LEU A 69 -1.57 -3.39 2.79
C LEU A 69 -0.18 -3.52 2.15
N GLU A 70 0.13 -2.65 1.19
CA GLU A 70 1.45 -2.60 0.53
C GLU A 70 2.55 -2.24 1.54
N ARG A 71 2.31 -1.29 2.45
CA ARG A 71 3.22 -0.93 3.55
C ARG A 71 3.47 -2.12 4.46
N ARG A 72 2.43 -2.80 4.93
CA ARG A 72 2.56 -4.00 5.79
C ARG A 72 3.31 -5.12 5.09
N ALA A 73 3.04 -5.35 3.80
CA ALA A 73 3.75 -6.35 3.01
C ALA A 73 5.24 -6.01 2.85
N ALA A 74 5.59 -4.72 2.66
CA ALA A 74 6.96 -4.27 2.63
C ALA A 74 7.68 -4.47 3.98
N GLU A 75 7.02 -4.13 5.09
CA GLU A 75 7.55 -4.34 6.44
C GLU A 75 7.80 -5.81 6.77
N SER A 76 6.84 -6.67 6.42
CA SER A 76 6.98 -8.12 6.58
C SER A 76 8.17 -8.67 5.79
N ARG A 77 8.32 -8.25 4.52
CA ARG A 77 9.47 -8.66 3.69
C ARG A 77 10.80 -8.17 4.27
N ALA A 78 10.85 -6.93 4.74
CA ALA A 78 12.05 -6.38 5.37
C ALA A 78 12.40 -7.14 6.67
N ALA A 79 11.41 -7.50 7.50
CA ALA A 79 11.62 -8.29 8.70
C ALA A 79 12.14 -9.70 8.38
N GLN A 80 11.56 -10.37 7.37
CA GLN A 80 12.02 -11.67 6.89
C GLN A 80 13.46 -11.60 6.37
N GLN A 81 13.80 -10.58 5.59
CA GLN A 81 15.17 -10.40 5.09
C GLN A 81 16.17 -10.19 6.22
N ARG A 82 15.85 -9.34 7.21
CA ARG A 82 16.72 -9.14 8.38
C ARG A 82 16.91 -10.41 9.19
N ALA A 83 15.84 -11.19 9.39
CA ALA A 83 15.92 -12.48 10.08
C ALA A 83 16.79 -13.47 9.30
N TYR A 84 16.63 -13.53 7.97
CA TYR A 84 17.44 -14.37 7.10
C TYR A 84 18.93 -13.99 7.15
N GLU A 85 19.27 -12.70 6.97
CA GLU A 85 20.67 -12.24 7.05
C GLU A 85 21.27 -12.50 8.44
N HIS A 86 20.51 -12.28 9.51
CA HIS A 86 20.97 -12.57 10.86
C HIS A 86 21.25 -14.08 11.06
N GLN A 87 20.38 -14.96 10.57
CA GLN A 87 20.60 -16.41 10.63
C GLN A 87 21.80 -16.84 9.79
N ARG A 88 21.94 -16.27 8.59
CA ARG A 88 23.09 -16.51 7.70
C ARG A 88 24.39 -16.10 8.38
N LEU A 89 24.47 -14.89 8.93
CA LEU A 89 25.63 -14.39 9.65
C LEU A 89 25.96 -15.25 10.89
N MET A 90 24.94 -15.66 11.65
CA MET A 90 25.12 -16.58 12.78
C MET A 90 25.72 -17.92 12.34
N ARG A 91 25.32 -18.45 11.18
CA ARG A 91 25.89 -19.69 10.64
C ARG A 91 27.35 -19.47 10.22
N ASP A 92 27.61 -18.41 9.47
CA ASP A 92 28.94 -18.06 8.97
C ASP A 92 29.95 -17.87 10.11
N MET A 93 29.58 -17.11 11.16
CA MET A 93 30.40 -16.95 12.36
C MET A 93 30.71 -18.26 13.09
N ARG A 94 29.77 -19.22 13.12
CA ARG A 94 30.02 -20.54 13.74
C ARG A 94 30.98 -21.37 12.92
N GLU A 95 30.83 -21.36 11.61
CA GLU A 95 31.68 -22.08 10.67
C GLU A 95 33.10 -21.55 10.76
N TRP A 96 33.27 -20.24 10.59
CA TRP A 96 34.55 -19.55 10.78
C TRP A 96 35.16 -19.79 12.16
N GLY A 97 34.35 -19.74 13.22
CA GLY A 97 34.82 -20.00 14.58
C GLY A 97 35.41 -21.40 14.73
N ARG A 98 34.76 -22.43 14.18
CA ARG A 98 35.27 -23.81 14.24
C ARG A 98 36.56 -23.98 13.43
N GLU A 99 36.62 -23.36 12.25
CA GLU A 99 37.83 -23.37 11.40
C GLU A 99 39.03 -22.72 12.09
N ASN A 100 38.79 -21.71 12.92
CA ASN A 100 39.83 -20.98 13.66
C ASN A 100 40.07 -21.54 15.08
N GLY A 101 39.58 -22.75 15.37
CA GLY A 101 39.84 -23.45 16.63
C GLY A 101 39.02 -22.96 17.83
N PHE A 102 37.99 -22.13 17.63
CA PHE A 102 37.08 -21.74 18.70
C PHE A 102 36.04 -22.83 18.97
N PHE A 103 35.79 -23.08 20.26
CA PHE A 103 34.66 -23.93 20.67
C PHE A 103 33.34 -23.17 20.53
N VAL A 104 32.56 -23.51 19.49
CA VAL A 104 31.24 -22.91 19.23
C VAL A 104 30.18 -23.99 19.12
N GLY A 105 29.15 -23.88 19.98
CA GLY A 105 28.01 -24.78 19.96
C GLY A 105 27.27 -24.78 18.61
N THR A 106 26.53 -25.84 18.34
CA THR A 106 25.72 -25.97 17.11
C THR A 106 24.52 -25.01 17.08
N ARG A 107 24.00 -24.61 18.25
CA ARG A 107 22.86 -23.70 18.43
C ARG A 107 23.12 -22.70 19.55
N GLY A 108 22.19 -21.74 19.73
CA GLY A 108 22.21 -20.78 20.85
C GLY A 108 23.03 -19.51 20.58
N ARG A 109 23.50 -18.82 21.62
CA ARG A 109 24.27 -17.58 21.47
C ARG A 109 25.72 -17.86 21.07
N ILE A 110 26.30 -17.05 20.18
CA ILE A 110 27.73 -17.14 19.83
C ILE A 110 28.56 -16.44 20.91
N PRO A 111 29.66 -17.04 21.41
CA PRO A 111 30.53 -16.41 22.40
C PRO A 111 31.10 -15.07 21.90
N ARG A 112 31.13 -14.05 22.77
CA ARG A 112 31.60 -12.69 22.43
C ARG A 112 33.02 -12.68 21.85
N LYS A 113 33.92 -13.54 22.35
CA LYS A 113 35.30 -13.67 21.85
C LYS A 113 35.34 -14.04 20.36
N VAL A 114 34.46 -14.94 19.92
CA VAL A 114 34.36 -15.38 18.52
C VAL A 114 33.82 -14.24 17.65
N ILE A 115 32.81 -13.52 18.13
CA ILE A 115 32.24 -12.37 17.41
C ILE A 115 33.30 -11.30 17.19
N ASN A 116 34.06 -10.94 18.23
CA ASN A 116 35.12 -9.93 18.12
C ASN A 116 36.22 -10.36 17.15
N ALA A 117 36.71 -11.60 17.27
CA ALA A 117 37.75 -12.13 16.38
C ALA A 117 37.27 -12.22 14.92
N TYR A 118 36.01 -12.60 14.71
CA TYR A 118 35.39 -12.61 13.38
C TYR A 118 35.30 -11.20 12.80
N ASN A 119 34.81 -10.23 13.59
CA ASN A 119 34.69 -8.84 13.16
C ASN A 119 36.06 -8.25 12.79
N GLU A 120 37.09 -8.51 13.60
CA GLU A 120 38.47 -8.10 13.32
C GLU A 120 39.00 -8.76 12.03
N ALA A 121 38.81 -10.07 11.86
CA ALA A 121 39.23 -10.80 10.67
C ALA A 121 38.52 -10.37 9.38
N LYS A 122 37.27 -9.91 9.48
CA LYS A 122 36.47 -9.42 8.34
C LYS A 122 36.57 -7.90 8.14
N GLY A 123 37.32 -7.18 8.98
CA GLY A 123 37.42 -5.73 8.94
C GLY A 123 36.09 -5.01 9.23
N ILE A 124 35.19 -5.65 9.97
CA ILE A 124 33.91 -5.10 10.42
C ILE A 124 34.16 -4.42 11.77
N SER A 125 34.80 -3.23 11.75
CA SER A 125 34.98 -2.38 12.92
C SER A 125 34.02 -1.21 12.94
#